data_AF-A0A0S8FVH6-F1
#
_entry.id   AF-A0A0S8FVH6-F1
#
_cell.length_a   1.000
_cell.length_b   1.000
_cell.length_c   1.000
_cell.angle_alpha   90.00
_cell.angle_beta   90.00
_cell.angle_gamma   90.00
#
_symmetry.space_group_name_H-M   'P 1'
#
loop_
_entity.id
_entity.type
_entity.pdbx_description
1 polymer ?
#
loop_
_entity_poly.entity_id
_entity_poly.type
_entity_poly.pdbx_seq_one_letter_code
_entity_poly.pdbx_strand_id
1 'polypeptide(L)'
;MKKTKNHRKKANNYAFIDSQNLHLSIREQGWNIDFRKFKNYLKDKYNITKAYLFIGYVAENQGMYIQLQKYGFILVFKPTLVLPSGKPKGMLMLNSSSMQ
;
A
#
# COMPACT_ATOMS: atom_id res chain seq x y z
N MET A 1 1.92 8.40 -48.19
CA MET A 1 2.03 7.40 -47.09
C MET A 1 1.22 7.88 -45.90
N LYS A 2 0.12 7.20 -45.53
CA LYS A 2 -0.71 7.57 -44.36
C LYS A 2 -0.06 6.96 -43.10
N LYS A 3 0.46 7.80 -42.18
CA LYS A 3 0.93 7.35 -40.86
C LYS A 3 -0.28 6.95 -40.02
N THR A 4 -0.48 5.66 -39.78
CA THR A 4 -1.51 5.15 -38.87
C THR A 4 -1.08 5.45 -37.43
N LYS A 5 -1.85 6.32 -36.74
CA LYS A 5 -1.67 6.57 -35.31
C LYS A 5 -2.12 5.30 -34.56
N ASN A 6 -1.18 4.50 -34.07
CA ASN A 6 -1.48 3.39 -33.17
C ASN A 6 -2.06 3.93 -31.86
N HIS A 7 -3.38 3.87 -31.71
CA HIS A 7 -4.07 4.11 -30.44
C HIS A 7 -3.89 2.90 -29.51
N ARG A 8 -2.66 2.65 -29.04
CA ARG A 8 -2.47 1.82 -27.85
C ARG A 8 -3.09 2.59 -26.68
N LYS A 9 -4.33 2.26 -26.29
CA LYS A 9 -4.94 2.74 -25.05
C LYS A 9 -3.92 2.49 -23.94
N LYS A 10 -3.39 3.56 -23.33
CA LYS A 10 -2.52 3.42 -22.15
C LYS A 10 -3.29 2.60 -21.13
N ALA A 11 -2.71 1.47 -20.71
CA ALA A 11 -3.31 0.66 -19.68
C ALA A 11 -3.38 1.50 -18.40
N ASN A 12 -4.59 1.79 -17.95
CA ASN A 12 -4.86 2.59 -16.76
C ASN A 12 -5.26 1.68 -15.60
N ASN A 13 -4.49 0.62 -15.36
CA ASN A 13 -4.82 -0.32 -14.30
C ASN A 13 -4.42 0.25 -12.93
N TYR A 14 -5.30 0.20 -11.95
CA TYR A 14 -5.11 0.79 -10.62
C TYR A 14 -5.17 -0.33 -9.57
N ALA A 15 -4.29 -0.28 -8.59
CA ALA A 15 -4.33 -1.18 -7.44
C ALA A 15 -4.96 -0.48 -6.23
N PHE A 16 -5.84 -1.19 -5.52
CA PHE A 16 -6.43 -0.79 -4.26
C PHE A 16 -6.07 -1.86 -3.23
N ILE A 17 -5.26 -1.49 -2.25
CA ILE A 17 -4.59 -2.44 -1.35
C ILE A 17 -5.02 -2.15 0.09
N ASP A 18 -5.60 -3.15 0.76
CA ASP A 18 -5.86 -3.09 2.19
C ASP A 18 -4.61 -3.53 2.95
N SER A 19 -3.91 -2.57 3.56
CA SER A 19 -2.64 -2.83 4.26
C SER A 19 -2.80 -3.76 5.46
N GLN A 20 -3.98 -3.74 6.10
CA GLN A 20 -4.25 -4.57 7.28
C GLN A 20 -4.34 -6.04 6.89
N ASN A 21 -5.08 -6.33 5.82
CA ASN A 21 -5.24 -7.70 5.33
C ASN A 21 -3.91 -8.25 4.79
N LEU A 22 -3.20 -7.43 4.01
CA LEU A 22 -1.88 -7.79 3.49
C LEU A 22 -0.89 -8.15 4.62
N HIS A 23 -0.85 -7.35 5.69
CA HIS A 23 0.06 -7.59 6.81
C HIS A 23 -0.26 -8.89 7.55
N LEU A 24 -1.55 -9.14 7.84
CA LEU A 24 -1.99 -10.36 8.55
C LEU A 24 -1.67 -11.61 7.74
N SER A 25 -2.03 -11.65 6.44
CA SER A 25 -1.79 -12.82 5.60
C SER A 25 -0.31 -13.14 5.40
N ILE A 26 0.55 -12.11 5.33
CA ILE A 26 2.00 -12.29 5.19
C ILE A 26 2.62 -12.78 6.51
N ARG A 27 2.17 -12.25 7.65
CA ARG A 27 2.63 -12.72 8.97
C ARG A 27 2.21 -14.14 9.28
N GLU A 28 0.98 -14.52 8.94
CA GLU A 28 0.48 -15.90 9.10
C GLU A 28 1.34 -16.91 8.33
N GLN A 29 1.99 -16.46 7.26
CA GLN A 29 2.93 -17.26 6.47
C GLN A 29 4.38 -17.19 6.98
N GLY A 30 4.66 -16.38 8.00
CA GLY A 30 6.01 -16.18 8.57
C GLY A 30 6.93 -15.31 7.71
N TRP A 31 6.38 -14.53 6.77
CA TRP A 31 7.16 -13.70 5.86
C TRP A 31 7.13 -12.23 6.30
N ASN A 32 8.14 -11.46 5.89
CA ASN A 32 8.14 -10.00 5.94
C ASN A 32 8.03 -9.45 4.52
N ILE A 33 7.20 -8.43 4.32
CA ILE A 33 6.98 -7.85 3.00
C ILE A 33 7.88 -6.64 2.74
N ASP A 34 8.64 -6.70 1.66
CA ASP A 34 9.32 -5.54 1.09
C ASP A 34 8.33 -4.78 0.18
N PHE A 35 7.83 -3.65 0.67
CA PHE A 35 6.85 -2.82 -0.06
C PHE A 35 7.38 -2.24 -1.37
N ARG A 36 8.70 -2.02 -1.50
CA ARG A 36 9.30 -1.54 -2.75
C ARG A 36 9.26 -2.63 -3.81
N LYS A 37 9.67 -3.84 -3.45
CA LYS A 37 9.58 -5.01 -4.34
C LYS A 37 8.13 -5.32 -4.69
N PHE A 38 7.22 -5.23 -3.73
CA PHE A 38 5.79 -5.42 -3.96
C PHE A 38 5.22 -4.40 -4.97
N LYS A 39 5.58 -3.11 -4.86
CA LYS A 39 5.15 -2.10 -5.83
C LYS A 39 5.66 -2.38 -7.24
N ASN A 40 6.92 -2.80 -7.36
CA ASN A 40 7.52 -3.16 -8.64
C ASN A 40 6.82 -4.39 -9.24
N TYR A 41 6.58 -5.42 -8.44
CA TYR A 41 5.82 -6.60 -8.86
C TYR A 41 4.44 -6.24 -9.41
N LEU A 42 3.68 -5.39 -8.71
CA LEU A 42 2.37 -4.96 -9.20
C LEU A 42 2.47 -4.20 -10.53
N LYS A 43 3.49 -3.36 -10.69
CA LYS A 43 3.75 -2.62 -11.91
C LYS A 43 4.09 -3.56 -13.06
N ASP A 44 5.01 -4.50 -12.84
CA ASP A 44 5.54 -5.35 -13.91
C ASP A 44 4.51 -6.42 -14.31
N LYS A 45 3.81 -7.00 -13.32
CA LYS A 45 2.84 -8.08 -13.56
C LYS A 45 1.49 -7.59 -14.07
N TYR A 46 1.01 -6.45 -13.57
CA TYR A 46 -0.35 -5.97 -13.82
C TYR A 46 -0.40 -4.61 -14.53
N ASN A 47 0.75 -4.04 -14.90
CA ASN A 47 0.89 -2.75 -15.58
C ASN A 47 0.15 -1.62 -14.87
N ILE A 48 0.24 -1.58 -13.54
CA ILE A 48 -0.47 -0.57 -12.76
C ILE A 48 0.16 0.81 -12.93
N THR A 49 -0.68 1.82 -13.02
CA THR A 49 -0.28 3.23 -13.08
C THR A 49 -0.41 3.93 -11.74
N LYS A 50 -1.32 3.47 -10.88
CA LYS A 50 -1.53 3.98 -9.51
C LYS A 50 -1.70 2.82 -8.54
N ALA A 51 -1.21 2.99 -7.31
CA ALA A 51 -1.43 2.07 -6.21
C ALA A 51 -1.93 2.85 -5.00
N TYR A 52 -3.18 2.66 -4.64
CA TYR A 52 -3.79 3.22 -3.43
C TYR A 52 -3.60 2.21 -2.29
N LEU A 53 -2.97 2.66 -1.20
CA LEU A 53 -2.74 1.85 0.00
C LEU A 53 -3.58 2.41 1.14
N PHE A 54 -4.58 1.63 1.57
CA PHE A 54 -5.45 2.01 2.66
C PHE A 54 -4.82 1.60 3.99
N ILE A 55 -4.59 2.57 4.88
CA ILE A 55 -3.84 2.36 6.12
C ILE A 55 -4.41 3.19 7.27
N GLY A 56 -4.31 2.70 8.50
CA GLY A 56 -4.66 3.48 9.69
C GLY A 56 -3.62 4.57 9.98
N TYR A 57 -4.07 5.72 10.48
CA TYR A 57 -3.19 6.82 10.87
C TYR A 57 -2.71 6.67 12.32
N VAL A 58 -1.39 6.77 12.52
CA VAL A 58 -0.66 6.75 13.79
C VAL A 58 0.42 7.82 13.70
N ALA A 59 0.42 8.78 14.61
CA ALA A 59 1.31 9.93 14.55
C ALA A 59 2.79 9.51 14.52
N GLU A 60 3.15 8.50 15.29
CA GLU A 60 4.50 7.97 15.46
C GLU A 60 5.06 7.30 14.19
N ASN A 61 4.20 6.92 13.25
CA ASN A 61 4.57 6.21 12.03
C ASN A 61 4.89 7.12 10.83
N GLN A 62 5.11 8.43 11.03
CA GLN A 62 5.41 9.36 9.93
C GLN A 62 6.54 8.88 9.00
N GLY A 63 7.63 8.36 9.58
CA GLY A 63 8.76 7.87 8.78
C GLY A 63 8.39 6.72 7.85
N MET A 64 7.49 5.85 8.29
CA MET A 64 6.95 4.74 7.49
C MET A 64 6.11 5.26 6.33
N TYR A 65 5.24 6.23 6.58
CA TYR A 65 4.38 6.85 5.56
C TYR A 65 5.20 7.53 4.48
N ILE A 66 6.24 8.28 4.86
CA ILE A 66 7.17 8.93 3.93
C ILE A 66 7.85 7.90 3.03
N GLN A 67 8.28 6.76 3.58
CA GLN A 67 8.90 5.70 2.78
C GLN A 67 7.93 5.07 1.78
N LEU A 68 6.71 4.75 2.21
CA LEU A 68 5.67 4.19 1.33
C LEU A 68 5.32 5.16 0.19
N GLN A 69 5.22 6.45 0.48
CA GLN A 69 5.02 7.48 -0.54
C GLN A 69 6.21 7.58 -1.51
N LYS A 70 7.45 7.51 -1.01
CA LYS A 70 8.67 7.45 -1.85
C LYS A 70 8.69 6.22 -2.76
N TYR A 71 8.07 5.11 -2.35
CA TYR A 71 7.91 3.93 -3.20
C TYR A 71 6.79 4.08 -4.24
N GLY A 72 6.02 5.17 -4.21
CA GLY A 72 4.98 5.47 -5.20
C GLY A 72 3.60 4.94 -4.83
N PHE A 73 3.34 4.70 -3.53
CA PHE A 73 1.98 4.46 -3.03
C PHE A 73 1.27 5.79 -2.75
N ILE A 74 -0.02 5.83 -3.07
CA ILE A 74 -0.94 6.88 -2.69
C ILE A 74 -1.62 6.42 -1.40
N LEU A 75 -1.28 7.04 -0.27
CA LEU A 75 -1.81 6.63 1.04
C LEU A 75 -3.23 7.19 1.22
N VAL A 76 -4.15 6.31 1.61
CA VAL A 76 -5.52 6.67 1.99
C VAL A 76 -5.68 6.33 3.46
N PHE A 77 -5.73 7.36 4.31
CA PHE A 77 -5.82 7.17 5.76
C PHE A 77 -7.25 6.82 6.16
N LYS A 78 -7.43 5.64 6.73
CA LYS A 78 -8.67 5.23 7.40
C LYS A 78 -8.70 5.90 8.79
N PRO A 79 -9.83 6.49 9.22
CA PRO A 79 -9.96 7.02 10.58
C PRO A 79 -9.72 5.90 11.59
N THR A 80 -8.80 6.13 12.54
CA THR A 80 -8.52 5.18 13.61
C THR A 80 -9.55 5.35 14.72
N LEU A 81 -10.35 4.31 14.97
CA LEU A 81 -11.24 4.27 16.12
C LEU A 81 -10.41 4.06 17.38
N VAL A 82 -10.12 5.16 18.09
CA VAL A 82 -9.54 5.10 19.43
C VAL A 82 -10.66 4.69 20.38
N LEU A 83 -10.49 3.59 21.12
CA LEU A 83 -11.45 3.24 22.16
C LEU A 83 -11.39 4.23 23.32
N PRO A 84 -12.48 4.37 24.10
CA PRO A 84 -12.47 5.12 25.36
C PRO A 84 -11.37 4.68 26.35
N SER A 85 -10.83 3.46 26.19
CA SER A 85 -9.73 2.92 26.98
C SER A 85 -8.32 3.34 26.52
N GLY A 86 -8.22 4.22 25.52
CA GLY A 86 -6.94 4.64 24.92
C GLY A 86 -6.28 3.58 24.03
N LYS A 87 -6.86 2.38 23.90
CA LYS A 87 -6.37 1.31 23.03
C LYS A 87 -7.10 1.35 21.67
N PRO A 88 -6.42 1.23 20.52
CA PRO A 88 -7.10 1.02 19.25
C PRO A 88 -7.93 -0.29 19.28
N LYS A 89 -9.20 -0.27 18.86
CA LYS A 89 -9.99 -1.52 18.76
C LYS A 89 -9.48 -2.36 17.59
N GLY A 90 -8.98 -3.56 17.87
CA GLY A 90 -8.96 -4.71 16.95
C GLY A 90 -8.14 -4.60 15.66
N MET A 91 -7.46 -3.50 15.37
CA MET A 91 -6.60 -3.38 14.17
C MET A 91 -5.15 -3.61 14.56
N LEU A 92 -4.57 -4.73 14.10
CA LEU A 92 -3.14 -5.02 14.24
C LEU A 92 -2.37 -4.08 13.30
N MET A 93 -2.11 -2.86 13.77
CA MET A 93 -1.53 -1.80 12.95
C MET A 93 -0.15 -2.19 12.43
N LEU A 94 0.10 -1.94 11.14
CA LEU A 94 1.46 -1.90 10.61
C LEU A 94 2.26 -0.88 11.41
N ASN A 95 3.22 -1.35 12.18
CA ASN A 95 4.17 -0.53 12.92
C ASN A 95 5.50 -0.48 12.18
N SER A 96 6.31 0.54 12.46
CA SER A 96 7.64 0.68 11.88
C SER A 96 8.55 -0.54 12.09
N SER A 97 8.31 -1.35 13.14
CA SER A 97 8.98 -2.63 13.39
C SER A 97 8.65 -3.73 12.37
N SER A 98 7.53 -3.62 11.66
CA SER A 98 7.09 -4.58 10.63
C SER A 98 7.59 -4.28 9.22
N MET A 99 8.39 -3.22 9.06
CA MET A 99 9.06 -2.84 7.80
C MET A 99 10.58 -3.08 7.81
N GLN A 100 11.13 -3.70 8.86
CA GLN A 100 12.52 -4.16 8.89
C GLN A 100 12.66 -5.55 8.26
#